data_AF-A0A8T6XN51-F1
#
_entry.id   AF-A0A8T6XN51-F1
#
_cell.length_a   1.000
_cell.length_b   1.000
_cell.length_c   1.000
_cell.angle_alpha   90.00
_cell.angle_beta   90.00
_cell.angle_gamma   90.00
#
_symmetry.space_group_name_H-M   'P 1'
#
loop_
_entity.id
_entity.type
_entity.pdbx_description
1 polymer ?
#
loop_
_entity_poly.entity_id
_entity_poly.type
_entity_poly.pdbx_seq_one_letter_code
_entity_poly.pdbx_strand_id
1 'polypeptide(L)'
;MHVEYEEFESVEDIFLYMASAAPPMKNTMPVNSYKGYVMSFVPLSPATGDVYLMIYAKGSLDPGIYEFDVSTKTYKKVETIERADKNYFISLTPKRNTIADAAIEKI
;
A
#
# COMPACT_ATOMS: atom_id res chain seq x y z
N MET A 1 20.48 -3.96 1.10
CA MET A 1 19.05 -3.68 0.89
C MET A 1 18.94 -2.66 -0.21
N HIS A 2 18.45 -3.09 -1.37
CA HIS A 2 18.21 -2.25 -2.52
C HIS A 2 16.72 -1.92 -2.58
N VAL A 3 16.39 -0.64 -2.74
CA VAL A 3 15.00 -0.19 -2.80
C VAL A 3 14.80 0.56 -4.10
N GLU A 4 13.94 0.00 -4.94
CA GLU A 4 13.37 0.65 -6.12
C GLU A 4 12.06 1.32 -5.72
N TYR A 5 11.63 2.32 -6.49
CA TYR A 5 10.41 3.06 -6.19
C TYR A 5 9.59 3.40 -7.43
N GLU A 6 8.27 3.45 -7.25
CA GLU A 6 7.30 3.82 -8.27
C GLU A 6 6.33 4.84 -7.66
N GLU A 7 6.30 6.06 -8.21
CA GLU A 7 5.42 7.15 -7.78
C GLU A 7 4.12 7.12 -8.58
N PHE A 8 3.00 7.14 -7.87
CA PHE A 8 1.67 7.30 -8.42
C PHE A 8 1.09 8.67 -8.06
N GLU A 9 0.13 9.13 -8.88
CA GLU A 9 -0.54 10.41 -8.68
C GLU A 9 -1.50 10.39 -7.48
N SER A 10 -2.10 9.23 -7.17
CA SER A 10 -3.13 9.11 -6.14
C SER A 10 -3.01 7.85 -5.27
N VAL A 11 -3.66 7.86 -4.10
CA VAL A 11 -3.76 6.69 -3.22
C VAL A 11 -4.57 5.57 -3.90
N GLU A 12 -5.57 5.97 -4.67
CA GLU A 12 -6.43 5.09 -5.46
C GLU A 12 -5.63 4.28 -6.48
N ASP A 13 -4.58 4.86 -7.07
CA ASP A 13 -3.67 4.15 -7.98
C ASP A 13 -2.87 3.07 -7.25
N ILE A 14 -2.38 3.35 -6.04
CA ILE A 14 -1.70 2.34 -5.21
C ILE A 14 -2.67 1.20 -4.88
N PHE A 15 -3.90 1.53 -4.48
CA PHE A 15 -4.90 0.53 -4.12
C PHE A 15 -5.26 -0.33 -5.32
N LEU A 16 -5.41 0.28 -6.50
CA LEU A 16 -5.66 -0.44 -7.74
C LEU A 16 -4.50 -1.36 -8.11
N TYR A 17 -3.26 -0.86 -8.03
CA TYR A 17 -2.06 -1.67 -8.28
C TYR A 17 -2.04 -2.89 -7.35
N MET A 18 -2.18 -2.67 -6.04
CA MET A 18 -2.13 -3.74 -5.05
C MET A 18 -3.27 -4.76 -5.22
N ALA A 19 -4.49 -4.29 -5.51
CA ALA A 19 -5.63 -5.16 -5.82
C ALA A 19 -5.41 -6.00 -7.08
N SER A 20 -4.64 -5.52 -8.05
CA SER A 20 -4.27 -6.26 -9.26
C SER A 20 -3.11 -7.24 -9.04
N ALA A 21 -2.15 -6.87 -8.18
CA ALA A 21 -0.94 -7.65 -7.91
C ALA A 21 -1.21 -8.84 -6.98
N ALA A 22 -2.27 -8.79 -6.18
CA ALA A 22 -2.72 -9.87 -5.33
C ALA A 22 -3.95 -10.57 -5.95
N PRO A 23 -3.80 -11.73 -6.62
CA PRO A 23 -4.94 -12.55 -7.06
C PRO A 23 -5.83 -12.95 -5.86
N PRO A 24 -7.09 -13.40 -6.07
CA PRO A 24 -8.22 -13.33 -5.11
C PRO A 24 -8.06 -14.01 -3.73
N MET A 25 -6.90 -14.55 -3.40
CA MET A 25 -6.58 -15.18 -2.12
C MET A 25 -6.38 -14.20 -0.96
N LYS A 26 -6.11 -12.91 -1.21
CA LYS A 26 -5.99 -11.89 -0.15
C LYS A 26 -6.81 -10.65 -0.50
N ASN A 27 -8.06 -10.64 -0.04
CA ASN A 27 -8.92 -9.47 -0.14
C ASN A 27 -8.59 -8.38 0.90
N THR A 28 -7.62 -8.61 1.78
CA THR A 28 -7.19 -7.66 2.81
C THR A 28 -5.67 -7.50 2.76
N MET A 29 -5.19 -6.26 2.61
CA MET A 29 -3.78 -5.95 2.45
C MET A 29 -3.34 -4.77 3.33
N PRO A 30 -2.13 -4.78 3.90
CA PRO A 30 -1.62 -3.64 4.64
C PRO A 30 -1.11 -2.54 3.70
N VAL A 31 -1.27 -1.28 4.10
CA VAL A 31 -0.62 -0.10 3.52
C VAL A 31 -0.12 0.80 4.66
N ASN A 32 0.96 1.53 4.41
CA ASN A 32 1.54 2.42 5.40
C ASN A 32 1.30 3.88 5.03
N SER A 33 0.84 4.67 5.99
CA SER A 33 0.80 6.13 5.95
C SER A 33 1.95 6.65 6.83
N TYR A 34 3.00 7.20 6.23
CA TYR A 34 4.20 7.61 6.97
C TYR A 34 4.93 8.76 6.25
N LYS A 35 5.32 9.79 7.00
CA LYS A 35 6.07 10.97 6.52
C LYS A 35 5.47 11.67 5.28
N GLY A 36 4.14 11.72 5.17
CA GLY A 36 3.45 12.36 4.04
C GLY A 36 3.36 11.51 2.79
N TYR A 37 3.60 10.20 2.92
CA TYR A 37 3.45 9.22 1.86
C TYR A 37 2.52 8.10 2.29
N VAL A 38 1.67 7.66 1.36
CA VAL A 38 0.99 6.37 1.45
C VAL A 38 1.76 5.40 0.59
N MET A 39 2.12 4.23 1.13
CA MET A 39 3.02 3.30 0.44
C MET A 39 2.78 1.83 0.80
N SER A 40 3.23 0.95 -0.09
CA SER A 40 3.35 -0.49 0.14
C SER A 40 4.69 -1.01 -0.41
N PHE A 41 5.10 -2.21 0.02
CA PHE A 41 6.36 -2.81 -0.39
C PHE A 41 6.12 -4.17 -1.05
N VAL A 42 6.65 -4.34 -2.25
CA VAL A 42 6.63 -5.60 -3.00
C VAL A 42 8.04 -6.19 -2.98
N PRO A 43 8.27 -7.39 -2.41
CA PRO A 43 9.55 -8.06 -2.50
C PRO A 43 9.77 -8.58 -3.92
N LEU A 44 10.70 -7.98 -4.68
CA LEU A 44 10.99 -8.40 -6.06
C LEU A 44 11.91 -9.62 -6.12
N SER A 45 12.64 -9.91 -5.05
CA SER A 45 13.43 -11.14 -4.90
C SER A 45 12.98 -11.88 -3.65
N PRO A 46 11.83 -12.59 -3.68
CA PRO A 46 11.25 -13.21 -2.48
C PRO A 46 12.16 -14.24 -1.82
N ALA A 47 13.03 -14.89 -2.60
CA ALA A 47 13.95 -15.92 -2.10
C ALA A 47 15.15 -15.36 -1.33
N THR A 48 15.60 -14.14 -1.65
CA THR A 48 16.81 -13.55 -1.04
C THR A 48 16.53 -12.30 -0.21
N GLY A 49 15.42 -11.60 -0.48
CA GLY A 49 15.04 -10.36 0.21
C GLY A 49 15.91 -9.16 -0.15
N ASP A 50 16.68 -9.23 -1.25
CA ASP A 50 17.69 -8.20 -1.55
C ASP A 50 17.10 -6.92 -2.14
N VAL A 51 16.01 -7.05 -2.90
CA VAL A 51 15.37 -5.96 -3.64
C VAL A 51 13.90 -5.82 -3.24
N TYR A 52 13.53 -4.62 -2.79
CA TYR A 52 12.17 -4.21 -2.52
C TYR A 52 11.74 -3.12 -3.51
N LEU A 53 10.52 -3.22 -4.02
CA LEU A 53 9.85 -2.12 -4.71
C LEU A 53 8.93 -1.41 -3.72
N MET A 54 9.17 -0.13 -3.48
CA MET A 54 8.25 0.76 -2.78
C MET A 54 7.33 1.42 -3.81
N ILE A 55 6.05 1.05 -3.79
CA ILE A 55 5.03 1.79 -4.52
C ILE A 55 4.45 2.87 -3.59
N TYR A 56 4.35 4.10 -4.06
CA TYR A 56 3.91 5.21 -3.21
C TYR A 56 3.14 6.29 -3.96
N ALA A 57 2.43 7.11 -3.19
CA ALA A 57 1.85 8.38 -3.60
C ALA A 57 2.00 9.37 -2.44
N LYS A 58 2.11 10.66 -2.76
CA LYS A 58 2.10 11.71 -1.74
C LYS A 58 0.71 11.82 -1.14
N GLY A 59 0.62 11.88 0.18
CA GLY A 59 -0.65 11.94 0.90
C GLY A 59 -0.59 11.36 2.30
N SER A 60 -1.75 11.25 2.93
CA SER A 60 -1.89 10.65 4.25
C SER A 60 -3.24 9.94 4.32
N LEU A 61 -3.23 8.75 4.93
CA LEU A 61 -4.43 8.05 5.36
C LEU A 61 -4.41 7.94 6.88
N ASP A 62 -5.57 8.12 7.50
CA ASP A 62 -5.73 7.80 8.91
C ASP A 62 -5.59 6.30 9.13
N PRO A 63 -5.18 5.85 10.33
CA PRO A 63 -5.25 4.44 10.68
C PRO A 63 -6.68 3.91 10.57
N GLY A 64 -6.85 2.72 9.98
CA GLY A 64 -8.15 2.07 9.86
C GLY A 64 -8.28 1.16 8.65
N ILE A 65 -9.50 0.68 8.42
CA ILE A 65 -9.85 -0.23 7.33
C ILE A 65 -10.49 0.57 6.21
N TYR A 66 -10.03 0.37 4.98
CA TYR A 66 -10.52 1.04 3.79
C TYR A 66 -11.07 0.02 2.80
N GLU A 67 -12.37 0.04 2.54
CA GLU A 67 -12.99 -0.72 1.46
C GLU A 67 -12.72 -0.02 0.14
N PHE A 68 -12.16 -0.73 -0.84
CA PHE A 68 -11.84 -0.24 -2.17
C PHE A 68 -12.70 -0.93 -3.22
N ASP A 69 -13.33 -0.11 -4.06
CA ASP A 69 -14.09 -0.55 -5.22
C ASP A 69 -13.24 -0.38 -6.49
N VAL A 70 -12.81 -1.50 -7.05
CA VAL A 70 -11.98 -1.55 -8.27
C VAL A 70 -12.73 -0.98 -9.48
N SER A 71 -14.07 -1.12 -9.53
CA SER A 71 -14.86 -0.71 -10.68
C SER A 71 -15.01 0.81 -10.78
N THR A 72 -15.15 1.48 -9.64
CA THR A 72 -15.28 2.94 -9.56
C THR A 72 -13.95 3.63 -9.23
N LYS A 73 -12.92 2.86 -8.86
CA LYS A 73 -11.61 3.37 -8.42
C LYS A 73 -11.75 4.34 -7.24
N THR A 74 -12.56 3.98 -6.25
CA THR A 74 -12.81 4.80 -5.06
C THR A 74 -12.71 3.95 -3.80
N TYR A 75 -12.39 4.58 -2.67
CA TYR A 75 -12.39 3.92 -1.36
C TYR A 75 -13.20 4.70 -0.33
N LYS A 76 -13.58 4.01 0.75
CA LYS A 76 -14.18 4.60 1.96
C LYS A 76 -13.64 3.91 3.20
N LYS A 77 -13.54 4.66 4.31
CA LYS A 77 -13.20 4.09 5.62
C LYS A 77 -14.39 3.31 6.17
N VAL A 78 -14.14 2.12 6.72
CA VAL A 78 -15.15 1.23 7.30
C VAL A 78 -14.69 0.73 8.66
N GLU A 79 -15.65 0.35 9.52
CA GLU A 79 -15.35 -0.20 10.85
C GLU A 79 -15.03 -1.69 10.81
N THR A 80 -15.61 -2.43 9.86
CA THR A 80 -15.44 -3.88 9.74
C THR A 80 -15.35 -4.34 8.28
N ILE A 81 -14.81 -5.55 8.09
CA ILE A 81 -14.75 -6.21 6.79
C ILE A 81 -16.01 -7.06 6.64
N GLU A 82 -16.89 -6.69 5.69
CA GLU A 82 -18.20 -7.31 5.54
C GLU A 82 -18.32 -8.18 4.27
N ARG A 83 -17.55 -7.88 3.22
CA ARG A 83 -17.74 -8.48 1.89
C ARG A 83 -16.48 -9.17 1.39
N ALA A 84 -16.57 -10.46 1.08
CA ALA A 84 -15.42 -11.19 0.54
C ALA A 84 -15.03 -10.77 -0.90
N ASP A 85 -15.97 -10.18 -1.65
CA ASP A 85 -15.78 -9.76 -3.05
C ASP A 85 -15.18 -8.36 -3.22
N LYS A 86 -14.92 -7.65 -2.11
CA LYS A 86 -14.28 -6.32 -2.10
C LYS A 86 -12.84 -6.41 -1.62
N ASN A 87 -12.03 -5.45 -2.05
CA ASN A 87 -10.66 -5.29 -1.56
C ASN A 87 -10.64 -4.36 -0.35
N TYR A 88 -9.83 -4.71 0.64
CA TYR A 88 -9.67 -3.93 1.87
C TYR A 88 -8.20 -3.61 2.08
N PHE A 89 -7.94 -2.36 2.45
CA PHE A 89 -6.62 -1.87 2.80
C PHE A 89 -6.60 -1.46 4.27
N ILE A 90 -5.69 -2.04 5.03
CA ILE A 90 -5.45 -1.67 6.43
C ILE A 90 -4.35 -0.62 6.46
N SER A 91 -4.73 0.62 6.69
CA SER A 91 -3.80 1.74 6.86
C SER A 91 -3.18 1.70 8.24
N LEU A 92 -1.85 1.68 8.28
CA LEU A 92 -1.04 1.74 9.49
C LEU A 92 -0.15 2.97 9.46
N THR A 93 0.10 3.57 10.62
CA THR A 93 1.08 4.65 10.78
C THR A 93 2.26 4.16 11.60
N PRO A 94 3.29 3.56 10.97
CA PRO A 94 4.42 3.05 11.71
C PRO A 94 5.18 4.20 12.40
N LYS A 95 5.64 3.95 13.64
CA LYS A 95 6.52 4.90 14.35
C LYS A 95 7.88 5.05 13.67
N ARG A 96 8.38 3.97 13.06
CA ARG A 96 9.64 3.92 12.31
C ARG A 96 9.50 2.88 11.20
N ASN A 97 10.01 3.19 10.01
CA ASN A 97 10.06 2.26 8.89
C ASN A 97 11.38 2.46 8.13
N THR A 98 12.33 1.56 8.32
CA THR A 98 13.69 1.69 7.75
C THR A 98 13.74 1.53 6.24
N ILE A 99 12.79 0.80 5.65
CA ILE A 99 12.70 0.64 4.19
C ILE A 99 12.16 1.95 3.59
N ALA A 100 11.09 2.49 4.18
CA ALA A 100 10.54 3.79 3.79
C ALA A 100 11.58 4.90 3.97
N ASP A 101 12.28 4.95 5.10
CA ASP A 101 13.30 5.96 5.39
C ASP A 101 14.38 5.96 4.30
N ALA A 102 14.91 4.79 3.93
CA ALA A 102 15.94 4.65 2.90
C ALA A 102 15.46 5.00 1.48
N ALA A 103 14.16 4.82 1.19
CA ALA A 103 13.58 5.17 -0.10
C ALA A 103 13.28 6.68 -0.19
N ILE A 104 12.71 7.25 0.88
CA ILE A 104 12.33 8.68 0.97
C ILE A 104 13.57 9.58 0.85
N GLU A 105 14.74 9.15 1.32
CA GLU A 105 16.00 9.91 1.15
C GLU A 105 16.41 10.14 -0.31
N LYS A 106 15.83 9.41 -1.27
CA LYS A 106 16.20 9.43 -2.70
C LYS A 106 15.17 10.10 -3.61
N ILE A 107 14.04 10.55 -3.07
CA ILE A 107 12.93 11.18 -3.82
C ILE A 107 12.73 12.63 -3.37
#